data_AF-A0A2W4WDI2-F1
#
_entry.id   AF-A0A2W4WDI2-F1
#
_cell.length_a   1.000
_cell.length_b   1.000
_cell.length_c   1.000
_cell.angle_alpha   90.00
_cell.angle_beta   90.00
_cell.angle_gamma   90.00
#
_symmetry.space_group_name_H-M   'P 1'
#
loop_
_entity.id
_entity.type
_entity.pdbx_description
1 polymer ?
#
loop_
_entity_poly.entity_id
_entity_poly.type
_entity_poly.pdbx_seq_one_letter_code
_entity_poly.pdbx_strand_id
1 'polypeptide(L)'
;MSTIPVTINLPEEIYQRAERFARLINRDVSSVLADTVVSSLPPLSDQIDALPSVVEMSDRAVLELANSTLPEKQDWRLSELLEKQREDVLILEEQQELETLMQIYNEGWLRKTAGLVEAVNRRLMEPLNP
;
A
#
# COMPACT_ATOMS: atom_id res chain seq x y z
N MET A 1 13.87 18.54 4.49
CA MET A 1 13.13 17.71 3.52
C MET A 1 12.81 18.58 2.32
N SER A 2 13.09 18.11 1.12
CA SER A 2 12.74 18.82 -0.12
C SER A 2 11.28 18.52 -0.46
N THR A 3 10.48 19.53 -0.81
CA THR A 3 9.09 19.36 -1.23
C THR A 3 9.00 19.48 -2.76
N ILE A 4 8.11 18.68 -3.37
CA ILE A 4 7.82 18.72 -4.81
C ILE A 4 6.38 19.21 -4.98
N PRO A 5 6.12 20.31 -5.73
CA PRO A 5 4.76 20.79 -5.94
C PRO A 5 4.01 19.91 -6.94
N VAL A 6 2.80 19.49 -6.57
CA VAL A 6 1.89 18.71 -7.42
C VAL A 6 0.56 19.46 -7.50
N THR A 7 0.02 19.63 -8.70
CA THR A 7 -1.33 20.20 -8.89
C THR A 7 -2.34 19.07 -9.01
N ILE A 8 -3.35 19.06 -8.15
CA ILE A 8 -4.42 18.06 -8.13
C ILE A 8 -5.78 18.73 -8.27
N ASN A 9 -6.69 18.09 -9.00
CA ASN A 9 -8.10 18.50 -9.04
C ASN A 9 -8.86 17.73 -7.97
N LEU A 10 -9.44 18.43 -7.00
CA LEU A 10 -10.23 17.83 -5.93
C LEU A 10 -11.72 18.08 -6.18
N PRO A 11 -12.60 17.13 -5.83
CA PRO A 11 -14.02 17.43 -5.72
C PRO A 11 -14.23 18.57 -4.72
N GLU A 12 -15.08 19.53 -5.07
CA GLU A 12 -15.35 20.74 -4.28
C GLU A 12 -15.65 20.42 -2.81
N GLU A 13 -16.46 19.39 -2.57
CA GLU A 13 -16.85 18.96 -1.22
C GLU A 13 -15.66 18.53 -0.35
N ILE A 14 -14.64 17.92 -0.97
CA ILE A 14 -13.42 17.47 -0.29
C ILE A 14 -12.54 18.67 0.05
N TYR A 15 -12.37 19.61 -0.89
CA TYR A 15 -11.63 20.85 -0.65
C TYR A 15 -12.23 21.64 0.51
N GLN A 16 -13.56 21.85 0.50
CA GLN A 16 -14.24 22.58 1.57
C GLN A 16 -14.11 21.88 2.93
N ARG A 17 -14.11 20.54 2.96
CA ARG A 17 -13.91 19.78 4.19
C ARG A 17 -12.48 19.97 4.73
N ALA A 18 -11.48 19.89 3.86
CA ALA A 18 -10.08 20.14 4.23
C ALA A 18 -9.88 21.58 4.73
N GLU A 19 -10.48 22.57 4.07
CA GLU A 19 -10.40 23.97 4.47
C GLU A 19 -11.05 24.23 5.84
N ARG A 20 -12.22 23.63 6.12
CA ARG A 20 -12.84 23.71 7.45
C ARG A 20 -11.95 23.11 8.53
N PHE A 21 -11.36 21.95 8.27
CA PHE A 21 -10.44 21.30 9.22
C PHE A 21 -9.17 22.11 9.44
N ALA A 22 -8.58 22.64 8.37
CA ALA A 22 -7.40 23.50 8.42
C ALA A 22 -7.65 24.76 9.27
N ARG A 23 -8.82 25.40 9.11
CA ARG A 23 -9.24 26.53 9.95
C ARG A 23 -9.39 26.16 11.42
N LEU A 24 -9.98 24.99 11.72
CA LEU A 24 -10.16 24.53 13.11
C LEU A 24 -8.83 24.34 13.84
N ILE A 25 -7.80 23.88 13.14
CA ILE A 25 -6.46 23.65 13.72
C ILE A 25 -5.49 24.81 13.45
N ASN A 26 -5.97 25.92 12.87
CA ASN A 26 -5.19 27.10 12.48
C ASN A 26 -3.93 26.76 11.66
N ARG A 27 -4.07 25.90 10.66
CA ARG A 27 -3.00 25.52 9.72
C ARG A 27 -3.41 25.83 8.29
N ASP A 28 -2.42 25.90 7.40
CA ASP A 28 -2.62 26.03 5.97
C ASP A 28 -3.24 24.75 5.37
N VAL A 29 -4.16 24.92 4.41
CA VAL A 29 -4.88 23.80 3.79
C VAL A 29 -3.94 22.88 3.01
N SER A 30 -2.90 23.41 2.34
CA SER A 30 -1.93 22.57 1.63
C SER A 30 -1.10 21.72 2.60
N SER A 31 -0.75 22.25 3.78
CA SER A 31 -0.06 21.46 4.80
C SER A 31 -0.93 20.32 5.35
N VAL A 32 -2.21 20.58 5.59
CA VAL A 32 -3.17 19.55 6.02
C VAL A 32 -3.33 18.46 4.96
N LEU A 33 -3.47 18.85 3.70
CA LEU A 33 -3.59 17.91 2.58
C LEU A 33 -2.31 17.08 2.45
N ALA A 34 -1.13 17.70 2.57
CA ALA A 34 0.15 16.98 2.54
C ALA A 34 0.26 15.94 3.66
N ASP A 35 -0.06 16.29 4.91
CA ASP A 35 -0.04 15.36 6.04
C ASP A 35 -1.04 14.22 5.86
N THR A 36 -2.22 14.53 5.30
CA THR A 36 -3.25 13.54 4.99
C THR A 36 -2.76 12.54 3.94
N VAL A 37 -2.08 13.03 2.89
CA VAL A 37 -1.48 12.18 1.85
C VAL A 37 -0.39 11.29 2.46
N VAL A 38 0.51 11.84 3.27
CA VAL A 38 1.56 11.06 3.96
C VAL A 38 0.95 9.97 4.85
N SER A 39 -0.14 10.28 5.55
CA SER A 39 -0.81 9.34 6.45
C SER A 39 -1.63 8.27 5.71
N SER A 40 -2.03 8.54 4.46
CA SER A 40 -2.86 7.63 3.66
C SER A 40 -2.03 6.73 2.74
N LEU A 41 -0.82 7.15 2.36
CA LEU A 41 0.07 6.37 1.53
C LEU A 41 0.88 5.40 2.42
N PRO A 42 0.76 4.09 2.23
CA PRO A 42 1.61 3.15 2.94
C PRO A 42 3.08 3.38 2.51
N PRO A 43 4.06 3.17 3.42
CA PRO A 43 5.45 3.16 3.02
C PRO A 43 5.66 2.03 2.01
N LEU A 44 6.21 2.38 0.84
CA LEU A 44 6.63 1.43 -0.18
C LEU A 44 8.15 1.33 -0.15
N SER A 45 8.67 0.14 -0.36
CA SER A 45 10.10 -0.13 -0.43
C SER A 45 10.64 0.35 -1.78
N ASP A 46 11.90 0.77 -1.80
CA ASP A 46 12.61 1.11 -3.04
C ASP A 46 12.64 -0.08 -4.04
N GLN A 47 12.37 -1.30 -3.57
CA GLN A 47 12.32 -2.50 -4.41
C GLN A 47 11.09 -2.50 -5.32
N ILE A 48 9.98 -1.83 -4.94
CA ILE A 48 8.80 -1.72 -5.80
C ILE A 48 9.10 -0.97 -7.09
N ASP A 49 9.90 0.10 -7.02
CA ASP A 49 10.21 0.95 -8.16
C ASP A 49 11.04 0.22 -9.22
N ALA A 50 11.79 -0.81 -8.82
CA ALA A 50 12.56 -1.67 -9.72
C ALA A 50 11.69 -2.71 -10.44
N LEU A 51 10.46 -2.95 -9.98
CA LEU A 51 9.58 -3.96 -10.55
C LEU A 51 8.78 -3.37 -11.73
N PRO A 52 8.59 -4.13 -12.83
CA PRO A 52 7.93 -3.63 -14.03
C PRO A 52 6.47 -3.24 -13.75
N SER A 53 5.99 -2.19 -14.41
CA SER A 53 4.59 -1.80 -14.38
C SER A 53 3.71 -2.98 -14.81
N VAL A 54 2.63 -3.24 -14.07
CA VAL A 54 1.73 -4.38 -14.34
C VAL A 54 1.13 -4.29 -15.75
N VAL A 55 0.91 -3.08 -16.26
CA VAL A 55 0.38 -2.83 -17.61
C VAL A 55 1.36 -3.30 -18.70
N GLU A 56 2.67 -3.26 -18.42
CA GLU A 56 3.70 -3.67 -19.39
C GLU A 56 3.99 -5.19 -19.34
N MET A 57 3.43 -5.90 -18.37
CA MET A 57 3.62 -7.34 -18.22
C MET A 57 2.87 -8.14 -19.29
N SER A 58 3.41 -9.31 -19.65
CA SER A 58 2.71 -10.28 -20.51
C SER A 58 1.48 -10.86 -19.80
N ASP A 59 0.49 -11.32 -20.56
CA ASP A 59 -0.75 -11.92 -20.00
C ASP A 59 -0.47 -13.06 -19.03
N ARG A 60 0.53 -13.91 -19.35
CA ARG A 60 0.97 -14.99 -18.46
C ARG A 60 1.50 -14.43 -17.14
N ALA A 61 2.34 -13.41 -17.20
CA ALA A 61 2.94 -12.81 -16.00
C ALA A 61 1.89 -12.07 -15.16
N VAL A 62 0.89 -11.43 -15.79
CA VAL A 62 -0.26 -10.83 -15.10
C VAL A 62 -1.07 -11.90 -14.38
N LEU A 63 -1.35 -13.04 -15.02
CA LEU A 63 -2.05 -14.17 -14.40
C LEU A 63 -1.25 -14.80 -13.25
N GLU A 64 0.06 -14.98 -13.40
CA GLU A 64 0.95 -15.48 -12.34
C GLU A 64 0.95 -14.53 -11.14
N LEU A 65 1.01 -13.21 -11.38
CA LEU A 65 0.94 -12.19 -10.33
C LEU A 65 -0.41 -12.19 -9.62
N ALA A 66 -1.50 -12.25 -10.38
CA ALA A 66 -2.85 -12.23 -9.81
C ALA A 66 -3.16 -13.47 -8.95
N ASN A 67 -2.53 -14.61 -9.27
CA ASN A 67 -2.62 -15.85 -8.51
C ASN A 67 -1.53 -16.02 -7.45
N SER A 68 -0.66 -15.02 -7.27
CA SER A 68 0.44 -15.11 -6.31
C SER A 68 -0.06 -15.31 -4.88
N THR A 69 0.73 -16.06 -4.10
CA THR A 69 0.54 -16.28 -2.66
C THR A 69 1.83 -15.91 -1.94
N LEU A 70 1.71 -15.53 -0.67
CA LEU A 70 2.88 -15.31 0.16
C LEU A 70 3.65 -16.64 0.28
N PRO A 71 4.99 -16.66 0.18
CA PRO A 71 5.77 -17.85 0.46
C PRO A 71 5.47 -18.41 1.86
N GLU A 72 5.19 -19.71 1.97
CA GLU A 72 4.76 -20.35 3.23
C GLU A 72 5.68 -20.04 4.43
N LYS A 73 6.99 -19.93 4.19
CA LYS A 73 7.97 -19.59 5.23
C LYS A 73 7.78 -18.18 5.80
N GLN A 74 7.47 -17.20 4.94
CA GLN A 74 7.24 -15.82 5.35
C GLN A 74 5.90 -15.70 6.08
N ASP A 75 4.88 -16.43 5.62
CA ASP A 75 3.55 -16.47 6.25
C ASP A 75 3.59 -17.07 7.66
N TRP A 76 4.31 -18.17 7.82
CA TRP A 76 4.53 -18.80 9.11
C TRP A 76 5.28 -17.87 10.08
N ARG A 77 6.38 -17.26 9.62
CA ARG A 77 7.18 -16.37 10.47
C ARG A 77 6.41 -15.10 10.85
N LEU A 78 5.65 -14.52 9.92
CA LEU A 78 4.78 -13.39 10.19
C LEU A 78 3.74 -13.74 11.26
N SER A 79 3.11 -14.91 11.14
CA SER A 79 2.13 -15.40 12.12
C SER A 79 2.75 -15.58 13.52
N GLU A 80 3.96 -16.12 13.60
CA GLU A 80 4.70 -16.26 14.85
C GLU A 80 5.01 -14.91 15.50
N LEU A 81 5.49 -13.93 14.72
CA LEU A 81 5.82 -12.60 15.24
C LEU A 81 4.57 -11.82 15.69
N LEU A 82 3.46 -11.95 14.97
CA LEU A 82 2.18 -11.36 15.38
C LEU A 82 1.65 -11.97 16.69
N GLU A 83 1.84 -13.27 16.89
CA GLU A 83 1.51 -13.94 18.15
C GLU A 83 2.36 -13.40 19.30
N LYS A 84 3.68 -13.32 19.12
CA LYS A 84 4.59 -12.72 20.12
C LYS A 84 4.28 -11.26 20.42
N GLN A 85 3.87 -10.48 19.42
CA GLN A 85 3.42 -9.09 19.61
C GLN A 85 2.17 -9.04 20.49
N ARG A 86 1.20 -9.93 20.28
CA ARG A 86 -0.02 -10.04 21.08
C ARG A 86 0.26 -10.41 22.53
N GLU A 87 1.27 -11.26 22.75
CA GLU A 87 1.73 -11.67 24.08
C GLU A 87 2.67 -10.65 24.75
N ASP A 88 3.02 -9.55 24.06
CA ASP A 88 3.93 -8.50 24.54
C ASP A 88 5.35 -9.00 24.89
N VAL A 89 5.80 -10.05 24.19
CA VAL A 89 7.12 -10.70 24.37
C VAL A 89 8.09 -10.44 23.21
N LEU A 90 7.72 -9.54 22.30
CA LEU A 90 8.46 -9.25 21.07
C LEU A 90 9.71 -8.41 21.37
N ILE A 91 10.90 -8.95 21.09
CA ILE A 91 12.18 -8.23 21.27
C ILE A 91 12.42 -7.24 20.13
N LEU A 92 13.38 -6.32 20.30
CA LEU A 92 13.64 -5.22 19.35
C LEU A 92 14.01 -5.74 17.94
N GLU A 93 14.82 -6.78 17.86
CA GLU A 93 15.21 -7.41 16.59
C GLU A 93 13.99 -8.02 15.88
N GLU A 94 13.08 -8.62 16.66
CA GLU A 94 11.84 -9.21 16.16
C GLU A 94 10.79 -8.16 15.77
N GLN A 95 10.79 -7.00 16.42
CA GLN A 95 9.99 -5.85 16.00
C GLN A 95 10.40 -5.37 14.61
N GLN A 96 11.70 -5.21 14.38
CA GLN A 96 12.21 -4.78 13.07
C GLN A 96 11.98 -5.83 11.98
N GLU A 97 12.08 -7.12 12.33
CA GLU A 97 11.72 -8.22 11.43
C GLU A 97 10.22 -8.20 11.09
N LEU A 98 9.36 -7.99 12.09
CA LEU A 98 7.91 -7.90 11.91
C LEU A 98 7.54 -6.72 11.00
N GLU A 99 8.12 -5.54 11.22
CA GLU A 99 7.92 -4.37 10.34
C GLU A 99 8.31 -4.69 8.90
N THR A 100 9.45 -5.33 8.69
CA THR A 100 9.92 -5.72 7.36
C THR A 100 8.98 -6.73 6.69
N LEU A 101 8.53 -7.75 7.43
CA LEU A 101 7.60 -8.75 6.90
C LEU A 101 6.22 -8.16 6.60
N MET A 102 5.72 -7.27 7.45
CA MET A 102 4.47 -6.53 7.20
C MET A 102 4.56 -5.66 5.96
N GLN A 103 5.70 -5.01 5.73
CA GLN A 103 5.95 -4.25 4.51
C GLN A 103 5.92 -5.15 3.28
N ILE A 104 6.68 -6.25 3.26
CA ILE A 104 6.68 -7.23 2.15
C ILE A 104 5.27 -7.77 1.88
N TYR A 105 4.51 -8.07 2.94
CA TYR A 105 3.15 -8.57 2.84
C TYR A 105 2.21 -7.55 2.16
N ASN A 106 2.20 -6.30 2.64
CA ASN A 106 1.36 -5.24 2.10
C ASN A 106 1.69 -4.95 0.63
N GLU A 107 2.98 -4.92 0.30
CA GLU A 107 3.48 -4.70 -1.06
C GLU A 107 3.11 -5.85 -2.00
N GLY A 108 3.27 -7.09 -1.55
CA GLY A 108 2.84 -8.28 -2.28
C GLY A 108 1.33 -8.29 -2.53
N TRP A 109 0.53 -7.91 -1.54
CA TRP A 109 -0.92 -7.78 -1.69
C TRP A 109 -1.31 -6.68 -2.67
N LEU A 110 -0.67 -5.51 -2.61
CA LEU A 110 -0.89 -4.40 -3.54
C LEU A 110 -0.57 -4.82 -4.98
N ARG A 111 0.54 -5.53 -5.20
CA ARG A 111 0.90 -6.04 -6.52
C ARG A 111 -0.07 -7.12 -7.02
N LYS A 112 -0.50 -8.03 -6.15
CA LYS A 112 -1.50 -9.04 -6.49
C LYS A 112 -2.82 -8.41 -6.92
N THR A 113 -3.30 -7.41 -6.18
CA THR A 113 -4.54 -6.69 -6.53
C THR A 113 -4.39 -5.93 -7.85
N ALA A 114 -3.24 -5.29 -8.11
CA ALA A 114 -2.95 -4.69 -9.41
C ALA A 114 -2.96 -5.74 -10.54
N GLY A 115 -2.38 -6.92 -10.32
CA GLY A 115 -2.45 -8.05 -11.26
C GLY A 115 -3.88 -8.54 -11.51
N LEU A 116 -4.71 -8.65 -10.46
CA LEU A 116 -6.12 -9.04 -10.57
C LEU A 116 -6.92 -8.02 -11.40
N VAL A 117 -6.77 -6.73 -11.11
CA VAL A 117 -7.43 -5.65 -11.85
C VAL A 117 -7.04 -5.70 -13.32
N GLU A 118 -5.74 -5.85 -13.61
CA GLU A 118 -5.26 -5.91 -14.99
C GLU A 118 -5.73 -7.18 -15.72
N ALA A 119 -5.76 -8.33 -15.04
CA ALA A 119 -6.30 -9.56 -15.61
C ALA A 119 -7.78 -9.41 -15.99
N VAL A 120 -8.58 -8.75 -15.15
CA VAL A 120 -10.00 -8.46 -15.45
C VAL A 120 -10.11 -7.46 -16.61
N ASN A 121 -9.31 -6.39 -16.61
CA ASN A 121 -9.28 -5.40 -17.70
C ASN A 121 -8.97 -6.05 -19.06
N ARG A 122 -8.05 -7.02 -19.08
CA ARG A 122 -7.67 -7.80 -20.27
C ARG A 122 -8.63 -8.95 -20.60
N ARG A 123 -9.65 -9.19 -19.76
CA ARG A 123 -10.59 -10.33 -19.87
C ARG A 123 -9.90 -11.70 -19.77
N LEU A 124 -8.80 -11.77 -19.02
CA LEU A 124 -8.09 -13.01 -18.69
C LEU A 124 -8.71 -13.71 -17.47
N MET A 125 -9.45 -12.97 -16.63
CA MET A 125 -10.24 -13.48 -15.52
C MET A 125 -11.58 -12.76 -15.41
N GLU A 126 -12.56 -13.45 -14.82
CA GLU A 126 -13.85 -12.85 -14.47
C GLU A 126 -13.69 -11.89 -13.27
N PRO A 127 -14.51 -10.82 -13.18
CA PRO A 127 -14.53 -9.95 -12.02
C PRO A 127 -14.83 -10.75 -10.75
N LEU A 128 -14.12 -10.43 -9.66
CA LEU A 128 -14.47 -10.96 -8.35
C LEU A 128 -15.86 -10.44 -7.97
N ASN A 129 -16.79 -11.34 -7.65
CA ASN A 129 -18.11 -10.94 -7.17
C ASN A 129 -17.97 -10.18 -5.83
N PRO A 130 -18.69 -9.07 -5.64
CA PRO A 130 -18.63 -8.24 -4.44
C PRO A 130 -19.23 -8.92 -3.19
#